data_AF-A0A963AJA6-F1
#
_entry.id   AF-A0A963AJA6-F1
#
_cell.length_a   1.000
_cell.length_b   1.000
_cell.length_c   1.000
_cell.angle_alpha   90.00
_cell.angle_beta   90.00
_cell.angle_gamma   90.00
#
_symmetry.space_group_name_H-M   'P 1'
#
loop_
_entity.id
_entity.type
_entity.pdbx_description
1 polymer ?
#
loop_
_entity_poly.entity_id
_entity_poly.type
_entity_poly.pdbx_seq_one_letter_code
_entity_poly.pdbx_strand_id
1 'polypeptide(L)'
;MPEAAGITADNLALVVNDEDPFSIRTAQRYQSVRRIPPENVIHIRFKPVASTMDSAVFQMVKQEVDRVTPAHIQAYLLTWTLPYRVGCMSITSAFAFGYDTAYCAEGCQPTKASPYFSSMSEAPFTDLGIRPTMMLAGVDGKQIDALIERGVEADYAQPTGTIYLVTTGDKARSTRTPSFRNLAARFQGGLPLRHLETDALTGKTDVMLYFTGATWVAG
;
A
#
# COMPACT_ATOMS: atom_id res chain seq x y z
N MET A 1 22.00 5.72 15.27
CA MET A 1 21.07 5.53 14.14
C MET A 1 19.77 6.18 14.56
N PRO A 2 19.08 6.98 13.73
CA PRO A 2 17.75 7.45 14.10
C PRO A 2 16.88 6.23 14.39
N GLU A 3 16.11 6.28 15.46
CA GLU A 3 15.10 5.28 15.78
C GLU A 3 14.13 5.23 14.60
N ALA A 4 13.84 4.03 14.09
CA ALA A 4 13.00 3.89 12.91
C ALA A 4 11.55 4.26 13.27
N ALA A 5 11.11 5.42 12.80
CA ALA A 5 9.73 5.89 12.88
C ALA A 5 8.82 5.02 12.00
N GLY A 6 7.68 4.58 12.54
CA GLY A 6 6.63 3.85 11.80
C GLY A 6 6.78 2.32 11.76
N ILE A 7 6.37 1.73 10.63
CA ILE A 7 6.38 0.27 10.43
C ILE A 7 7.79 -0.21 10.05
N THR A 8 8.30 -1.16 10.81
CA THR A 8 9.65 -1.73 10.70
C THR A 8 9.57 -3.26 10.61
N ALA A 9 10.74 -3.91 10.45
CA ALA A 9 10.81 -5.37 10.50
C ALA A 9 10.29 -5.94 11.83
N ASP A 10 10.55 -5.23 12.93
CA ASP A 10 10.24 -5.69 14.29
C ASP A 10 8.74 -5.66 14.58
N ASN A 11 7.96 -4.82 13.90
CA ASN A 11 6.52 -4.65 14.15
C ASN A 11 5.61 -5.00 12.94
N LEU A 12 6.17 -5.60 11.90
CA LEU A 12 5.45 -6.13 10.75
C LEU A 12 5.31 -7.65 10.86
N ALA A 13 4.09 -8.17 10.76
CA ALA A 13 3.86 -9.61 10.65
C ALA A 13 3.61 -10.08 9.22
N LEU A 14 4.24 -11.20 8.85
CA LEU A 14 3.95 -11.90 7.60
C LEU A 14 2.84 -12.92 7.84
N VAL A 15 1.77 -12.87 7.06
CA VAL A 15 0.68 -13.86 7.13
C VAL A 15 0.80 -14.79 5.93
N VAL A 16 1.17 -16.04 6.21
CA VAL A 16 1.51 -17.06 5.23
C VAL A 16 0.37 -18.07 5.15
N ASN A 17 -0.03 -18.43 3.93
CA ASN A 17 -0.95 -19.53 3.71
C ASN A 17 -0.16 -20.79 3.34
N ASP A 18 -0.14 -21.78 4.22
CA ASP A 18 0.61 -23.03 4.02
C ASP A 18 0.04 -23.91 2.90
N GLU A 19 -1.23 -23.70 2.51
CA GLU A 19 -1.85 -24.40 1.37
C GLU A 19 -1.54 -23.71 0.02
N ASP A 20 -0.72 -22.65 0.04
CA ASP A 20 -0.27 -21.90 -1.13
C ASP A 20 1.27 -21.92 -1.23
N PRO A 21 1.85 -22.76 -2.11
CA PRO A 21 3.30 -22.86 -2.27
C PRO A 21 3.99 -21.54 -2.63
N PHE A 22 3.32 -20.66 -3.38
CA PHE A 22 3.86 -19.34 -3.73
C PHE A 22 3.81 -18.38 -2.55
N SER A 23 2.80 -18.53 -1.66
CA SER A 23 2.74 -17.78 -0.41
C SER A 23 3.91 -18.09 0.51
N ILE A 24 4.20 -19.39 0.68
CA ILE A 24 5.36 -19.85 1.48
C ILE A 24 6.66 -19.28 0.90
N ARG A 25 6.88 -19.44 -0.41
CA ARG A 25 8.12 -18.96 -1.05
C ARG A 25 8.27 -17.44 -0.92
N THR A 26 7.19 -16.69 -1.14
CA THR A 26 7.19 -15.23 -1.04
C THR A 26 7.52 -14.77 0.38
N ALA A 27 6.92 -15.41 1.38
CA ALA A 27 7.20 -15.14 2.79
C ALA A 27 8.66 -15.41 3.14
N GLN A 28 9.20 -16.56 2.74
CA GLN A 28 10.61 -16.92 3.00
C GLN A 28 11.57 -15.89 2.40
N ARG A 29 11.34 -15.50 1.13
CA ARG A 29 12.17 -14.50 0.46
C ARG A 29 12.08 -13.15 1.16
N TYR A 30 10.85 -12.68 1.42
CA TYR A 30 10.63 -11.37 2.03
C TYR A 30 11.17 -11.30 3.46
N GLN A 31 10.93 -12.34 4.26
CA GLN A 31 11.48 -12.50 5.62
C GLN A 31 13.00 -12.39 5.61
N SER A 32 13.67 -13.16 4.73
CA SER A 32 15.13 -13.17 4.65
C SER A 32 15.69 -11.80 4.27
N VAL A 33 15.11 -11.17 3.25
CA VAL A 33 15.59 -9.89 2.72
C VAL A 33 15.34 -8.73 3.69
N ARG A 34 14.17 -8.70 4.32
CA ARG A 34 13.76 -7.62 5.24
C ARG A 34 14.10 -7.90 6.70
N ARG A 35 14.68 -9.07 7.00
CA ARG A 35 15.05 -9.53 8.35
C ARG A 35 13.87 -9.51 9.31
N ILE A 36 12.69 -9.94 8.84
CA ILE A 36 11.51 -10.03 9.70
C ILE A 36 11.75 -11.12 10.77
N PRO A 37 11.59 -10.80 12.07
CA PRO A 37 11.79 -11.78 13.14
C PRO A 37 10.92 -13.03 12.95
N PRO A 38 11.42 -14.24 13.26
CA PRO A 38 10.65 -15.48 13.09
C PRO A 38 9.30 -15.50 13.83
N GLU A 39 9.23 -14.88 15.01
CA GLU A 39 8.02 -14.73 15.82
C GLU A 39 6.94 -13.86 15.15
N ASN A 40 7.32 -13.06 14.16
CA ASN A 40 6.41 -12.23 13.38
C ASN A 40 5.86 -12.97 12.14
N VAL A 41 6.23 -14.24 11.92
CA VAL A 41 5.70 -15.04 10.80
C VAL A 41 4.55 -15.91 11.28
N ILE A 42 3.36 -15.60 10.79
CA ILE A 42 2.11 -16.25 11.15
C ILE A 42 1.70 -17.20 10.03
N HIS A 43 1.58 -18.48 10.35
CA HIS A 43 1.13 -19.51 9.43
C HIS A 43 -0.36 -19.82 9.64
N ILE A 44 -1.12 -19.85 8.55
CA ILE A 44 -2.53 -20.25 8.49
C ILE A 44 -2.75 -21.21 7.32
N ARG A 45 -3.92 -21.87 7.29
CA ARG A 45 -4.26 -22.84 6.26
C ARG A 45 -5.65 -22.63 5.71
N PHE A 46 -5.75 -22.35 4.41
CA PHE A 46 -7.02 -22.38 3.70
C PHE A 46 -6.78 -22.61 2.19
N LYS A 47 -7.71 -23.30 1.53
CA LYS A 47 -7.55 -23.64 0.11
C LYS A 47 -7.62 -22.39 -0.79
N PRO A 48 -6.61 -22.11 -1.63
CA PRO A 48 -6.61 -20.93 -2.49
C PRO A 48 -7.38 -21.17 -3.80
N VAL A 49 -8.70 -21.42 -3.72
CA VAL A 49 -9.48 -21.91 -4.88
C VAL A 49 -10.01 -20.79 -5.78
N ALA A 50 -10.47 -19.67 -5.19
CA ALA A 50 -11.10 -18.58 -5.93
C ALA A 50 -10.72 -17.23 -5.33
N SER A 51 -10.72 -16.17 -6.15
CA SER A 51 -10.47 -14.80 -5.70
C SER A 51 -11.64 -14.16 -4.95
N THR A 52 -12.65 -14.94 -4.55
CA THR A 52 -13.71 -14.53 -3.63
C THR A 52 -13.65 -15.42 -2.39
N MET A 53 -13.69 -14.81 -1.22
CA MET A 53 -13.75 -15.47 0.07
C MET A 53 -15.06 -15.11 0.76
N ASP A 54 -15.77 -16.13 1.23
CA ASP A 54 -16.98 -15.93 2.04
C ASP A 54 -16.63 -15.20 3.34
N SER A 55 -17.50 -14.31 3.82
CA SER A 55 -17.21 -13.51 5.02
C SER A 55 -17.10 -14.34 6.30
N ALA A 56 -17.83 -15.47 6.40
CA ALA A 56 -17.70 -16.38 7.53
C ALA A 56 -16.37 -17.15 7.48
N VAL A 57 -15.94 -17.56 6.28
CA VAL A 57 -14.61 -18.17 6.09
C VAL A 57 -13.51 -17.17 6.45
N PHE A 58 -13.62 -15.93 5.97
CA PHE A 58 -12.70 -14.86 6.34
C PHE A 58 -12.67 -14.63 7.85
N GLN A 59 -13.82 -14.60 8.52
CA GLN A 59 -13.89 -14.37 9.96
C GLN A 59 -13.13 -15.46 10.74
N MET A 60 -13.24 -16.72 10.34
CA MET A 60 -12.46 -17.82 10.94
C MET A 60 -10.95 -17.60 10.74
N VAL A 61 -10.52 -17.28 9.52
CA VAL A 61 -9.11 -16.99 9.21
C VAL A 61 -8.60 -15.80 10.02
N LYS A 62 -9.36 -14.71 10.08
CA LYS A 62 -9.00 -13.49 10.80
C LYS A 62 -8.88 -13.73 12.30
N GLN A 63 -9.80 -14.49 12.89
CA GLN A 63 -9.73 -14.87 14.31
C GLN A 63 -8.49 -15.71 14.62
N GLU A 64 -8.12 -16.65 13.74
CA GLU A 64 -6.90 -17.43 13.89
C GLU A 64 -5.66 -16.53 13.87
N VAL A 65 -5.55 -15.64 12.87
CA VAL A 65 -4.44 -14.68 12.76
C VAL A 65 -4.37 -13.79 13.99
N ASP A 66 -5.49 -13.18 14.40
CA ASP A 66 -5.51 -12.25 15.54
C ASP A 66 -5.13 -12.94 16.85
N ARG A 67 -5.53 -14.20 17.04
CA ARG A 67 -5.21 -14.98 18.24
C ARG A 67 -3.72 -15.23 18.41
N VAL A 68 -2.99 -15.43 17.30
CA VAL A 68 -1.56 -15.76 17.32
C VAL A 68 -0.67 -14.54 17.07
N THR A 69 -1.24 -13.39 16.73
CA THR A 69 -0.48 -12.18 16.45
C THR A 69 0.15 -11.63 17.73
N PRO A 70 1.48 -11.46 17.78
CA PRO A 70 2.14 -10.83 18.92
C PRO A 70 1.64 -9.40 19.16
N ALA A 71 1.61 -8.98 20.42
CA ALA A 71 1.04 -7.68 20.81
C ALA A 71 1.76 -6.47 20.20
N HIS A 72 3.06 -6.61 19.88
CA HIS A 72 3.86 -5.53 19.29
C HIS A 72 3.63 -5.31 17.79
N ILE A 73 2.89 -6.20 17.12
CA ILE A 73 2.62 -6.09 15.68
C ILE A 73 1.68 -4.91 15.39
N GLN A 74 2.14 -4.02 14.52
CA GLN A 74 1.45 -2.83 14.07
C GLN A 74 0.87 -2.95 12.66
N ALA A 75 1.39 -3.84 11.83
CA ALA A 75 0.92 -4.03 10.45
C ALA A 75 1.02 -5.49 9.99
N TYR A 76 0.27 -5.82 8.94
CA TYR A 76 0.32 -7.12 8.29
C TYR A 76 0.82 -7.00 6.85
N LEU A 77 1.59 -7.99 6.41
CA LEU A 77 1.86 -8.27 5.01
C LEU A 77 1.33 -9.66 4.66
N LEU A 78 0.30 -9.71 3.83
CA LEU A 78 -0.21 -10.95 3.27
C LEU A 78 0.68 -11.37 2.10
N THR A 79 1.24 -12.57 2.14
CA THR A 79 2.09 -13.10 1.06
C THR A 79 1.32 -13.98 0.09
N TRP A 80 -0.02 -13.94 0.15
CA TRP A 80 -0.87 -14.87 -0.57
C TRP A 80 -0.87 -14.61 -2.07
N THR A 81 -1.19 -15.62 -2.86
CA THR A 81 -1.20 -15.48 -4.32
C THR A 81 -2.39 -14.67 -4.84
N LEU A 82 -3.59 -14.90 -4.30
CA LEU A 82 -4.83 -14.33 -4.83
C LEU A 82 -5.28 -13.10 -4.04
N PRO A 83 -5.65 -11.98 -4.69
CA PRO A 83 -6.19 -10.82 -4.01
C PRO A 83 -7.68 -11.02 -3.73
N TYR A 84 -8.00 -11.76 -2.66
CA TYR A 84 -9.38 -12.13 -2.34
C TYR A 84 -10.29 -10.90 -2.17
N ARG A 85 -11.49 -11.00 -2.70
CA ARG A 85 -12.63 -10.18 -2.32
C ARG A 85 -13.38 -10.88 -1.19
N VAL A 86 -13.46 -10.26 -0.02
CA VAL A 86 -14.24 -10.73 1.12
C VAL A 86 -15.60 -10.05 1.09
N GLY A 87 -16.63 -10.73 0.64
CA GLY A 87 -17.94 -10.10 0.38
C GLY A 87 -17.80 -8.90 -0.58
N CYS A 88 -17.96 -7.68 -0.06
CA CYS A 88 -17.79 -6.43 -0.81
C CYS A 88 -16.45 -5.69 -0.54
N MET A 89 -15.60 -6.20 0.37
CA MET A 89 -14.32 -5.59 0.71
C MET A 89 -13.14 -6.29 0.01
N SER A 90 -12.04 -5.57 -0.18
CA SER A 90 -10.75 -6.21 -0.49
C SER A 90 -10.22 -6.95 0.74
N ILE A 91 -9.42 -8.00 0.54
CA ILE A 91 -8.82 -8.76 1.65
C ILE A 91 -7.98 -7.88 2.58
N THR A 92 -7.20 -6.95 2.05
CA THR A 92 -6.36 -6.05 2.86
C THR A 92 -7.20 -5.09 3.70
N SER A 93 -8.28 -4.54 3.14
CA SER A 93 -9.22 -3.71 3.91
C SER A 93 -9.94 -4.53 4.99
N ALA A 94 -10.35 -5.76 4.66
CA ALA A 94 -11.02 -6.64 5.62
C ALA A 94 -10.08 -7.04 6.77
N PHE A 95 -8.79 -7.27 6.51
CA PHE A 95 -7.80 -7.50 7.57
C PHE A 95 -7.57 -6.25 8.43
N ALA A 96 -7.44 -5.09 7.80
CA ALA A 96 -7.13 -3.84 8.50
C ALA A 96 -8.29 -3.36 9.39
N PHE A 97 -9.52 -3.40 8.90
CA PHE A 97 -10.69 -2.83 9.58
C PHE A 97 -11.63 -3.87 10.19
N GLY A 98 -11.42 -5.16 9.92
CA GLY A 98 -12.46 -6.17 10.07
C GLY A 98 -13.44 -6.13 8.90
N TYR A 99 -14.11 -7.26 8.62
CA TYR A 99 -15.20 -7.26 7.64
C TYR A 99 -16.40 -6.48 8.19
N ASP A 100 -16.72 -5.36 7.55
CA ASP A 100 -17.80 -4.45 7.93
C ASP A 100 -18.38 -3.81 6.65
N THR A 101 -19.66 -4.05 6.38
CA THR A 101 -20.34 -3.56 5.17
C THR A 101 -20.48 -2.05 5.14
N ALA A 102 -20.26 -1.35 6.25
CA ALA A 102 -20.17 0.11 6.26
C ALA A 102 -18.96 0.64 5.45
N TYR A 103 -17.96 -0.20 5.17
CA TYR A 103 -16.86 0.12 4.25
C TYR A 103 -17.18 -0.20 2.79
N CYS A 104 -18.41 -0.58 2.47
CA CYS A 104 -18.85 -0.88 1.11
C CYS A 104 -19.82 0.20 0.61
N ALA A 105 -19.70 0.55 -0.67
CA ALA A 105 -20.56 1.52 -1.33
C ALA A 105 -20.77 1.12 -2.79
N GLU A 106 -21.93 1.46 -3.34
CA GLU A 106 -22.21 1.34 -4.77
C GLU A 106 -22.02 2.69 -5.47
N GLY A 107 -21.38 2.67 -6.65
CA GLY A 107 -21.08 3.88 -7.41
C GLY A 107 -20.10 4.82 -6.68
N CYS A 108 -20.29 6.12 -6.85
CA CYS A 108 -19.42 7.16 -6.27
C CYS A 108 -19.97 7.69 -4.93
N GLN A 109 -20.32 6.79 -4.01
CA GLN A 109 -20.81 7.14 -2.67
C GLN A 109 -19.70 6.96 -1.62
N PRO A 110 -19.70 7.77 -0.55
CA PRO A 110 -18.72 7.62 0.52
C PRO A 110 -18.92 6.32 1.30
N THR A 111 -17.83 5.76 1.81
CA THR A 111 -17.83 4.66 2.77
C THR A 111 -17.57 5.21 4.19
N LYS A 112 -17.65 4.35 5.21
CA LYS A 112 -17.19 4.68 6.56
C LYS A 112 -15.75 5.22 6.51
N ALA A 113 -15.52 6.34 7.19
CA ALA A 113 -14.20 6.97 7.22
C ALA A 113 -13.18 6.06 7.93
N SER A 114 -11.98 5.96 7.35
CA SER A 114 -10.84 5.29 7.99
C SER A 114 -10.23 6.22 9.04
N PRO A 115 -10.13 5.82 10.32
CA PRO A 115 -9.47 6.64 11.34
C PRO A 115 -7.95 6.70 11.13
N TYR A 116 -7.38 5.87 10.26
CA TYR A 116 -5.97 5.92 9.89
C TYR A 116 -5.68 6.92 8.76
N PHE A 117 -6.69 7.27 7.94
CA PHE A 117 -6.49 8.23 6.85
C PHE A 117 -6.03 9.59 7.39
N SER A 118 -4.93 10.12 6.85
CA SER A 118 -4.32 11.39 7.30
C SER A 118 -3.93 11.42 8.79
N SER A 119 -3.77 10.26 9.43
CA SER A 119 -3.22 10.16 10.77
C SER A 119 -1.69 10.30 10.76
N MET A 120 -1.14 10.86 11.83
CA MET A 120 0.31 10.90 12.10
C MET A 120 0.79 9.71 12.95
N SER A 121 -0.10 8.76 13.23
CA SER A 121 0.20 7.56 14.02
C SER A 121 1.30 6.73 13.38
N GLU A 122 2.36 6.48 14.14
CA GLU A 122 3.44 5.55 13.78
C GLU A 122 3.21 4.13 14.35
N ALA A 123 2.27 3.98 15.30
CA ALA A 123 1.87 2.72 15.92
C ALA A 123 0.35 2.48 15.77
N PRO A 124 -0.15 2.25 14.54
CA PRO A 124 -1.58 2.25 14.22
C PRO A 124 -2.43 1.24 14.99
N PHE A 125 -1.88 0.10 15.40
CA PHE A 125 -2.64 -0.85 16.20
C PHE A 125 -2.78 -0.36 17.63
N THR A 126 -1.70 0.16 18.21
CA THR A 126 -1.71 0.71 19.56
C THR A 126 -2.60 1.95 19.65
N ASP A 127 -2.54 2.83 18.65
CA ASP A 127 -3.21 4.13 18.69
C ASP A 127 -4.67 4.06 18.22
N LEU A 128 -4.98 3.17 17.27
CA LEU A 128 -6.27 3.15 16.55
C LEU A 128 -6.93 1.77 16.51
N GLY A 129 -6.29 0.73 17.04
CA GLY A 129 -6.79 -0.65 16.97
C GLY A 129 -6.77 -1.26 15.57
N ILE A 130 -6.04 -0.65 14.63
CA ILE A 130 -5.99 -1.06 13.21
C ILE A 130 -4.60 -1.56 12.87
N ARG A 131 -4.52 -2.65 12.12
CA ARG A 131 -3.27 -3.10 11.50
C ARG A 131 -3.33 -2.84 10.00
N PRO A 132 -2.74 -1.74 9.49
CA PRO A 132 -2.62 -1.52 8.06
C PRO A 132 -2.08 -2.80 7.41
N THR A 133 -2.76 -3.23 6.36
CA THR A 133 -2.48 -4.50 5.73
C THR A 133 -2.10 -4.27 4.28
N MET A 134 -0.93 -4.77 3.90
CA MET A 134 -0.46 -4.80 2.53
C MET A 134 -0.49 -6.23 2.01
N MET A 135 -0.40 -6.38 0.69
CA MET A 135 -0.33 -7.68 0.05
C MET A 135 0.81 -7.70 -0.96
N LEU A 136 1.67 -8.70 -0.86
CA LEU A 136 2.70 -9.01 -1.84
C LEU A 136 2.25 -10.26 -2.61
N ALA A 137 1.43 -10.04 -3.64
CA ALA A 137 0.85 -11.09 -4.45
C ALA A 137 1.78 -11.50 -5.60
N GLY A 138 1.83 -12.80 -5.91
CA GLY A 138 2.46 -13.28 -7.14
C GLY A 138 2.38 -14.80 -7.32
N VAL A 139 2.32 -15.22 -8.59
CA VAL A 139 2.35 -16.63 -9.03
C VAL A 139 3.69 -17.01 -9.69
N ASP A 140 4.56 -16.05 -9.91
CA ASP A 140 5.87 -16.24 -10.54
C ASP A 140 6.94 -15.77 -9.59
N GLY A 141 7.69 -16.71 -9.05
CA GLY A 141 8.71 -16.37 -8.06
C GLY A 141 9.84 -15.52 -8.62
N LYS A 142 10.15 -15.55 -9.93
CA LYS A 142 11.14 -14.60 -10.50
C LYS A 142 10.63 -13.17 -10.46
N GLN A 143 9.34 -12.97 -10.78
CA GLN A 143 8.73 -11.65 -10.72
C GLN A 143 8.60 -11.14 -9.29
N ILE A 144 8.29 -12.03 -8.35
CA ILE A 144 8.25 -11.73 -6.91
C ILE A 144 9.64 -11.34 -6.41
N ASP A 145 10.66 -12.15 -6.70
CA ASP A 145 12.04 -11.87 -6.28
C ASP A 145 12.50 -10.51 -6.82
N ALA A 146 12.26 -10.24 -8.11
CA ALA A 146 12.59 -8.95 -8.73
C ALA A 146 11.80 -7.78 -8.10
N LEU A 147 10.55 -7.98 -7.70
CA LEU A 147 9.76 -6.95 -7.02
C LEU A 147 10.32 -6.65 -5.61
N ILE A 148 10.69 -7.70 -4.86
CA ILE A 148 11.29 -7.56 -3.54
C ILE A 148 12.63 -6.83 -3.64
N GLU A 149 13.48 -7.21 -4.60
CA GLU A 149 14.79 -6.60 -4.84
C GLU A 149 14.67 -5.13 -5.22
N ARG A 150 13.78 -4.77 -6.15
CA ARG A 150 13.49 -3.36 -6.46
C ARG A 150 13.05 -2.58 -5.22
N GLY A 151 12.28 -3.20 -4.34
CA GLY A 151 11.89 -2.58 -3.08
C GLY A 151 13.09 -2.30 -2.17
N VAL A 152 14.07 -3.19 -2.10
CA VAL A 152 15.30 -2.98 -1.31
C VAL A 152 16.18 -1.91 -1.93
N GLU A 153 16.36 -1.96 -3.25
CA GLU A 153 17.16 -0.96 -3.98
C GLU A 153 16.57 0.44 -3.84
N ALA A 154 15.25 0.55 -3.69
CA ALA A 154 14.56 1.81 -3.47
C ALA A 154 14.71 2.35 -2.03
N ASP A 155 15.05 1.51 -1.05
CA ASP A 155 15.16 1.93 0.34
C ASP A 155 16.23 3.03 0.47
N TYR A 156 15.84 4.19 1.00
CA TYR A 156 16.71 5.36 1.18
C TYR A 156 17.42 5.85 -0.10
N ALA A 157 16.98 5.43 -1.29
CA ALA A 157 17.61 5.81 -2.56
C ALA A 157 17.55 7.32 -2.84
N GLN A 158 16.65 8.05 -2.15
CA GLN A 158 16.44 9.50 -2.27
C GLN A 158 16.56 9.98 -3.72
N PRO A 159 15.76 9.42 -4.65
CA PRO A 159 15.97 9.63 -6.06
C PRO A 159 15.78 11.12 -6.40
N THR A 160 16.61 11.63 -7.30
CA THR A 160 16.54 13.01 -7.77
C THR A 160 15.53 13.15 -8.91
N GLY A 161 14.97 14.34 -9.07
CA GLY A 161 14.13 14.67 -10.21
C GLY A 161 13.30 15.92 -9.93
N THR A 162 12.42 16.26 -10.86
CA THR A 162 11.58 17.45 -10.83
C THR A 162 10.11 17.06 -10.62
N ILE A 163 9.44 17.82 -9.76
CA ILE A 163 8.01 17.79 -9.58
C ILE A 163 7.39 18.72 -10.62
N TYR A 164 6.62 18.16 -11.55
CA TYR A 164 5.89 18.91 -12.57
C TYR A 164 4.42 19.03 -12.19
N LEU A 165 4.00 20.25 -11.88
CA LEU A 165 2.60 20.62 -11.70
C LEU A 165 2.11 21.25 -13.00
N VAL A 166 1.20 20.60 -13.71
CA VAL A 166 0.76 21.04 -15.02
C VAL A 166 -0.70 21.48 -14.99
N THR A 167 -0.92 22.72 -15.41
CA THR A 167 -2.24 23.25 -15.74
C THR A 167 -2.49 23.05 -17.23
N THR A 168 -3.51 22.29 -17.56
CA THR A 168 -3.90 22.00 -18.95
C THR A 168 -5.04 22.92 -19.40
N GLY A 169 -5.38 22.89 -20.69
CA GLY A 169 -6.55 23.61 -21.23
C GLY A 169 -7.89 23.12 -20.67
N ASP A 170 -7.95 21.90 -20.09
CA ASP A 170 -9.15 21.38 -19.44
C ASP A 170 -9.37 22.06 -18.08
N LYS A 171 -10.18 23.13 -18.09
CA LYS A 171 -10.52 23.91 -16.89
C LYS A 171 -11.27 23.09 -15.84
N ALA A 172 -12.09 22.12 -16.23
CA ALA A 172 -12.89 21.32 -15.31
C ALA A 172 -12.01 20.38 -14.48
N ARG A 173 -10.86 19.98 -15.02
CA ARG A 173 -9.88 19.10 -14.36
C ARG A 173 -8.64 19.83 -13.84
N SER A 174 -8.43 21.08 -14.25
CA SER A 174 -7.37 21.97 -13.78
C SER A 174 -7.79 22.88 -12.61
N THR A 175 -8.78 22.46 -11.81
CA THR A 175 -9.29 23.22 -10.65
C THR A 175 -8.25 23.47 -9.55
N ARG A 176 -7.18 22.66 -9.51
CA ARG A 176 -6.06 22.79 -8.56
C ARG A 176 -5.01 23.82 -8.98
N THR A 177 -5.19 24.51 -10.11
CA THR A 177 -4.25 25.53 -10.61
C THR A 177 -3.87 26.59 -9.57
N PRO A 178 -4.81 27.17 -8.79
CA PRO A 178 -4.44 28.13 -7.75
C PRO A 178 -3.51 27.52 -6.69
N SER A 179 -3.75 26.27 -6.29
CA SER A 179 -2.90 25.53 -5.34
C SER A 179 -1.52 25.23 -5.94
N PHE A 180 -1.45 24.84 -7.22
CA PHE A 180 -0.19 24.60 -7.92
C PHE A 180 0.68 25.86 -8.00
N ARG A 181 0.09 27.01 -8.34
CA ARG A 181 0.81 28.30 -8.36
C ARG A 181 1.34 28.68 -6.98
N ASN A 182 0.50 28.57 -5.95
CA ASN A 182 0.91 28.88 -4.58
C ASN A 182 2.01 27.95 -4.08
N LEU A 183 1.87 26.64 -4.35
CA LEU A 183 2.89 25.66 -3.98
C LEU A 183 4.21 25.96 -4.70
N ALA A 184 4.19 26.15 -6.03
CA ALA A 184 5.39 26.46 -6.80
C ALA A 184 6.12 27.72 -6.34
N ALA A 185 5.38 28.75 -5.91
CA ALA A 185 5.97 29.99 -5.42
C ALA A 185 6.60 29.89 -4.01
N ARG A 186 6.21 28.89 -3.21
CA ARG A 186 6.58 28.79 -1.79
C ARG A 186 7.26 27.48 -1.41
N PHE A 187 7.44 26.57 -2.37
CA PHE A 187 7.99 25.25 -2.10
C PHE A 187 9.45 25.35 -1.67
N GLN A 188 9.77 24.77 -0.52
CA GLN A 188 11.12 24.69 0.04
C GLN A 188 11.58 23.23 0.22
N GLY A 189 11.04 22.31 -0.59
CA GLY A 189 11.39 20.88 -0.52
C GLY A 189 12.73 20.56 -1.21
N GLY A 190 13.23 19.35 -0.97
CA GLY A 190 14.52 18.88 -1.50
C GLY A 190 14.55 18.56 -3.00
N LEU A 191 13.42 18.71 -3.71
CA LEU A 191 13.32 18.48 -5.15
C LEU A 191 12.96 19.79 -5.87
N PRO A 192 13.49 20.05 -7.08
CA PRO A 192 12.96 21.10 -7.94
C PRO A 192 11.46 20.93 -8.19
N LEU A 193 10.71 22.02 -8.17
CA LEU A 193 9.30 22.04 -8.51
C LEU A 193 9.04 23.07 -9.62
N ARG A 194 8.34 22.64 -10.68
CA ARG A 194 7.97 23.48 -11.82
C ARG A 194 6.47 23.46 -12.02
N HIS A 195 5.85 24.64 -12.03
CA HIS A 195 4.49 24.82 -12.53
C HIS A 195 4.56 25.21 -14.01
N LEU A 196 3.83 24.49 -14.86
CA LEU A 196 3.77 24.71 -16.31
C LEU A 196 2.32 24.81 -16.78
N GLU A 197 2.08 25.65 -17.79
CA GLU A 197 0.80 25.71 -18.51
C GLU A 197 1.00 25.06 -19.88
N THR A 198 0.61 23.79 -20.00
CA THR A 198 0.75 22.97 -21.23
C THR A 198 -0.19 21.77 -21.14
N ASP A 199 -0.59 21.19 -22.27
CA ASP A 199 -1.46 20.01 -22.28
C ASP A 199 -0.68 18.70 -22.04
N ALA A 200 0.62 18.69 -22.31
CA ALA A 200 1.48 17.53 -22.12
C ALA A 200 2.92 17.93 -21.79
N LEU A 201 3.59 17.11 -20.98
CA LEU A 201 5.02 17.20 -20.72
C LEU A 201 5.78 16.42 -21.80
N THR A 202 6.70 17.07 -22.52
CA THR A 202 7.48 16.43 -23.59
C THR A 202 8.99 16.56 -23.35
N GLY A 203 9.73 15.51 -23.72
CA GLY A 203 11.21 15.51 -23.70
C GLY A 203 11.84 15.68 -22.31
N LYS A 204 11.12 15.40 -21.22
CA LYS A 204 11.65 15.44 -19.85
C LYS A 204 12.10 14.06 -19.39
N THR A 205 13.35 13.95 -18.98
CA THR A 205 13.95 12.71 -18.48
C THR A 205 14.12 12.71 -16.95
N ASP A 206 13.83 13.82 -16.29
CA ASP A 206 14.00 14.05 -14.86
C ASP A 206 12.66 14.04 -14.10
N VAL A 207 11.63 13.37 -14.63
CA VAL A 207 10.29 13.40 -14.02
C VAL A 207 10.26 12.57 -12.75
N MET A 208 10.09 13.23 -11.60
CA MET A 208 9.84 12.55 -10.32
C MET A 208 8.34 12.42 -10.06
N LEU A 209 7.61 13.53 -10.18
CA LEU A 209 6.16 13.56 -10.04
C LEU A 209 5.57 14.35 -11.20
N TYR A 210 4.45 13.86 -11.74
CA TYR A 210 3.73 14.52 -12.82
C TYR A 210 2.24 14.61 -12.49
N PHE A 211 1.79 15.81 -12.12
CA PHE A 211 0.40 16.10 -11.85
C PHE A 211 -0.19 16.88 -13.02
N THR A 212 -1.24 16.34 -13.64
CA THR A 212 -1.89 16.94 -14.80
C THR A 212 -3.42 16.85 -14.68
N GLY A 213 -4.12 17.79 -15.31
CA GLY A 213 -5.57 17.79 -15.47
C GLY A 213 -6.04 17.14 -16.78
N ALA A 214 -5.14 16.60 -17.62
CA ALA A 214 -5.54 15.96 -18.87
C ALA A 214 -6.23 14.60 -18.61
N THR A 215 -7.24 14.27 -19.42
CA THR A 215 -7.84 12.92 -19.45
C THR A 215 -6.91 11.89 -20.05
N TRP A 216 -6.09 12.33 -21.00
CA TRP A 216 -5.11 11.54 -21.72
C TRP A 216 -3.92 12.43 -22.02
N VAL A 217 -2.72 11.90 -21.82
CA VAL A 217 -1.48 12.54 -22.24
C VAL A 217 -1.05 11.84 -23.53
N ALA A 218 -0.84 12.59 -24.61
CA ALA A 218 -0.30 12.01 -25.84
C ALA A 218 1.10 11.46 -25.55
N GLY A 219 1.29 10.16 -25.82
CA GLY A 219 2.56 9.45 -25.62
C GLY A 219 3.58 9.76 -26.69
#